data_AF-K3ZFC7-F1
#
_entry.id   AF-K3ZFC7-F1
#
_cell.length_a   1.000
_cell.length_b   1.000
_cell.length_c   1.000
_cell.angle_alpha   90.00
_cell.angle_beta   90.00
_cell.angle_gamma   90.00
#
_symmetry.space_group_name_H-M   'P 1'
#
loop_
_entity.id
_entity.type
_entity.pdbx_description
1 polymer ?
#
loop_
_entity_poly.entity_id
_entity_poly.type
_entity_poly.pdbx_seq_one_letter_code
_entity_poly.pdbx_strand_id
1 'polypeptide(L)'
;MASTSAALNGTFLVAAAFLVLLHSSMGRQPGPPHHCPDDNAGQHPAAPAQHCRDDNPEEQPAPTPAPTPAPTPMPTLAPAPAADCSLNCSMQCGPQCEVNRTAGLAKCHTDYVSNWNGCYDSCTSSICPDKSACVNSGCVFANCACDHTNASSCCQWCGQALLNTYFNCVNFEDRYVPYCINNCTNDCNKNCTQG
;
A
#
# COMPACT_ATOMS: atom_id res chain seq x y z
N MET A 1 33.05 5.77 -48.52
CA MET A 1 32.98 4.43 -47.90
C MET A 1 32.11 4.58 -46.66
N ALA A 2 30.90 4.03 -46.70
CA ALA A 2 29.90 4.14 -45.64
C ALA A 2 30.06 2.98 -44.65
N SER A 3 30.06 3.27 -43.35
CA SER A 3 30.02 2.26 -42.29
C SER A 3 28.65 2.28 -41.64
N THR A 4 27.87 1.23 -41.90
CA THR A 4 26.68 0.85 -41.15
C THR A 4 27.11 -0.02 -39.96
N SER A 5 26.73 0.36 -38.74
CA SER A 5 26.87 -0.47 -37.54
C SER A 5 25.47 -0.76 -37.00
N ALA A 6 25.14 -2.05 -36.97
CA ALA A 6 23.82 -2.59 -36.72
C ALA A 6 23.45 -2.62 -35.22
N ALA A 7 22.15 -2.45 -34.98
CA ALA A 7 21.49 -2.69 -33.71
C ALA A 7 21.43 -4.19 -33.39
N LEU A 8 21.86 -4.58 -32.20
CA LEU A 8 21.59 -5.91 -31.61
C LEU A 8 21.88 -5.85 -30.10
N ASN A 9 20.89 -5.45 -29.29
CA ASN A 9 20.98 -5.50 -27.82
C ASN A 9 19.61 -5.72 -27.13
N GLY A 10 18.65 -6.37 -27.80
CA GLY A 10 17.29 -6.59 -27.25
C GLY A 10 17.03 -7.97 -26.64
N THR A 11 17.77 -9.01 -27.05
CA THR A 11 17.31 -10.40 -26.84
C THR A 11 17.98 -11.10 -25.65
N PHE A 12 19.08 -10.57 -25.11
CA PHE A 12 19.83 -11.26 -24.04
C PHE A 12 19.22 -11.09 -22.63
N LEU A 13 18.45 -10.04 -22.38
CA LEU A 13 17.86 -9.79 -21.05
C LEU A 13 16.72 -10.76 -20.71
N VAL A 14 16.00 -11.28 -21.72
CA VAL A 14 14.87 -12.18 -21.49
C VAL A 14 15.34 -13.57 -21.04
N ALA A 15 16.47 -14.07 -21.56
CA ALA A 15 16.97 -15.40 -21.23
C ALA A 15 17.48 -15.51 -19.77
N ALA A 16 18.02 -14.42 -19.19
CA ALA A 16 18.49 -14.41 -17.81
C ALA A 16 17.35 -14.50 -16.78
N ALA A 17 16.18 -13.93 -17.08
CA ALA A 17 15.02 -13.97 -16.19
C ALA A 17 14.41 -15.38 -16.06
N PHE A 18 14.43 -16.19 -17.13
CA PHE A 18 13.87 -17.54 -17.11
C PHE A 18 14.74 -18.55 -16.33
N LEU A 19 16.07 -18.38 -16.29
CA LEU A 19 16.97 -19.29 -15.57
C LEU A 19 16.88 -19.17 -14.04
N VAL A 20 16.48 -18.00 -13.52
CA VAL A 20 16.30 -17.78 -12.07
C VAL A 20 14.99 -18.39 -11.58
N LEU A 21 13.93 -18.38 -12.39
CA LEU A 21 12.61 -18.93 -12.03
C LEU A 21 12.57 -20.47 -11.99
N LEU A 22 13.43 -21.16 -12.73
CA LEU A 22 13.44 -22.63 -12.81
C LEU A 22 14.13 -23.34 -11.63
N HIS A 23 14.93 -22.64 -10.81
CA HIS A 23 15.69 -23.27 -9.71
C HIS A 23 15.00 -23.24 -8.33
N SER A 24 13.87 -22.55 -8.14
CA SER A 24 13.25 -22.39 -6.81
C SER A 24 12.33 -23.55 -6.37
N SER A 25 12.35 -24.70 -7.04
CA SER A 25 11.40 -25.79 -6.80
C SER A 25 12.04 -27.09 -6.33
N MET A 26 12.86 -27.10 -5.27
CA MET A 26 13.04 -28.28 -4.40
C MET A 26 13.50 -27.85 -2.99
N GLY A 27 12.74 -28.25 -1.96
CA GLY A 27 13.18 -28.19 -0.56
C GLY A 27 12.24 -27.42 0.37
N ARG A 28 11.09 -28.00 0.73
CA ARG A 28 10.41 -27.64 1.98
C ARG A 28 10.99 -28.50 3.10
N GLN A 29 11.71 -27.86 4.02
CA GLN A 29 12.02 -28.44 5.34
C GLN A 29 10.91 -28.07 6.34
N PRO A 30 10.57 -28.95 7.30
CA PRO A 30 9.60 -28.65 8.35
C PRO A 30 10.14 -27.55 9.29
N GLY A 31 9.34 -26.51 9.51
CA GLY A 31 9.70 -25.42 10.43
C GLY A 31 9.67 -25.89 11.90
N PRO A 32 10.52 -25.31 12.77
CA PRO A 32 10.52 -25.59 14.21
C PRO A 32 9.29 -24.96 14.89
N PRO A 33 8.87 -25.49 16.07
CA PRO A 33 7.70 -25.02 16.78
C PRO A 33 7.91 -23.58 17.30
N HIS A 34 6.90 -22.74 17.09
CA HIS A 34 6.79 -21.41 17.67
C HIS A 34 6.65 -21.52 19.19
N HIS A 35 7.67 -21.04 19.91
CA HIS A 35 7.60 -20.77 21.34
C HIS A 35 7.18 -19.30 21.50
N CYS A 36 5.97 -19.05 22.00
CA CYS A 36 5.58 -17.73 22.50
C CYS A 36 6.16 -17.56 23.92
N PRO A 37 6.71 -16.40 24.28
CA PRO A 37 6.91 -16.02 25.67
C PRO A 37 5.56 -15.56 26.27
N ASP A 38 5.15 -16.20 27.36
CA ASP A 38 4.11 -15.71 28.25
C ASP A 38 4.67 -14.54 29.09
N ASP A 39 4.30 -13.32 28.75
CA ASP A 39 4.44 -12.16 29.63
C ASP A 39 3.05 -11.75 30.15
N ASN A 40 2.64 -12.35 31.26
CA ASN A 40 1.53 -11.87 32.07
C ASN A 40 1.77 -12.19 33.55
N ALA A 41 2.39 -11.24 34.26
CA ALA A 41 2.31 -11.16 35.70
C ALA A 41 2.39 -9.69 36.16
N GLY A 42 1.22 -9.08 36.28
CA GLY A 42 0.90 -8.15 37.36
C GLY A 42 1.41 -6.71 37.23
N GLN A 43 0.48 -5.77 37.01
CA GLN A 43 0.17 -4.69 37.97
C GLN A 43 -0.91 -3.78 37.40
N HIS A 44 -2.15 -4.01 37.84
CA HIS A 44 -3.12 -2.95 38.09
C HIS A 44 -2.90 -2.55 39.57
N PRO A 45 -2.93 -1.28 39.98
CA PRO A 45 -4.16 -0.47 39.92
C PRO A 45 -3.96 1.04 39.73
N ALA A 46 -5.03 1.73 39.33
CA ALA A 46 -5.63 2.88 40.05
C ALA A 46 -6.31 3.85 39.07
N ALA A 47 -7.63 3.98 39.25
CA ALA A 47 -8.40 5.12 38.77
C ALA A 47 -7.90 6.43 39.41
N PRO A 48 -8.11 7.56 38.72
CA PRO A 48 -8.86 8.61 39.39
C PRO A 48 -10.02 9.14 38.52
N ALA A 49 -11.06 9.52 39.24
CA ALA A 49 -12.25 10.19 38.78
C ALA A 49 -12.03 11.70 38.58
N GLN A 50 -12.97 12.29 37.83
CA GLN A 50 -13.40 13.69 37.81
C GLN A 50 -12.57 14.70 37.01
N HIS A 51 -13.17 15.27 35.95
CA HIS A 51 -13.74 16.62 36.05
C HIS A 51 -14.70 16.90 34.87
N CYS A 52 -15.97 17.14 35.19
CA CYS A 52 -16.92 17.78 34.29
C CYS A 52 -16.51 19.24 34.14
N ARG A 53 -16.54 19.77 32.92
CA ARG A 53 -16.55 21.22 32.71
C ARG A 53 -17.62 21.56 31.68
N ASP A 54 -18.78 21.89 32.22
CA ASP A 54 -19.79 22.71 31.59
C ASP A 54 -19.22 24.12 31.38
N ASP A 55 -19.02 24.52 30.13
CA ASP A 55 -18.85 25.91 29.76
C ASP A 55 -20.08 26.30 28.93
N ASN A 56 -20.95 27.08 29.58
CA ASN A 56 -22.19 27.67 29.12
C ASN A 56 -21.89 29.05 28.51
N PRO A 57 -21.99 29.26 27.19
CA PRO A 57 -21.98 30.60 26.62
C PRO A 57 -23.38 31.22 26.71
N GLU A 58 -23.47 32.31 27.48
CA GLU A 58 -24.57 33.28 27.50
C GLU A 58 -25.14 33.55 26.09
N GLU A 59 -26.43 33.25 25.92
CA GLU A 59 -27.22 33.57 24.73
C GLU A 59 -27.45 35.08 24.61
N GLN A 60 -26.86 35.68 23.58
CA GLN A 60 -27.17 37.04 23.13
C GLN A 60 -28.47 37.02 22.31
N PRO A 61 -29.46 37.91 22.55
CA PRO A 61 -30.70 37.92 21.78
C PRO A 61 -30.43 38.28 20.31
N ALA A 62 -30.72 37.34 19.41
CA ALA A 62 -30.65 37.58 17.97
C ALA A 62 -31.82 38.49 17.51
N PRO A 63 -31.57 39.49 16.63
CA PRO A 63 -32.61 40.36 16.11
C PRO A 63 -33.61 39.59 15.25
N THR A 64 -34.90 39.89 15.44
CA THR A 64 -36.02 39.33 14.67
C THR A 64 -35.84 39.57 13.16
N PRO A 65 -35.77 38.52 12.32
CA PRO A 65 -35.69 38.69 10.87
C PRO A 65 -36.96 39.32 10.30
N ALA A 66 -36.78 40.22 9.34
CA ALA A 66 -37.85 40.81 8.54
C ALA A 66 -38.61 39.73 7.73
N PRO A 67 -39.90 39.94 7.41
CA PRO A 67 -40.71 38.97 6.70
C PRO A 67 -40.11 38.65 5.32
N THR A 68 -39.70 37.40 5.14
CA THR A 68 -39.25 36.84 3.86
C THR A 68 -40.40 36.89 2.85
N PRO A 69 -40.21 37.48 1.66
CA PRO A 69 -41.20 37.46 0.59
C PRO A 69 -41.60 36.03 0.23
N ALA A 70 -42.89 35.82 -0.06
CA ALA A 70 -43.42 34.52 -0.45
C ALA A 70 -42.64 33.97 -1.67
N PRO A 71 -42.16 32.70 -1.61
CA PRO A 71 -41.38 32.12 -2.68
C PRO A 71 -42.20 32.10 -3.97
N THR A 72 -41.66 32.74 -5.00
CA THR A 72 -42.15 32.62 -6.37
C THR A 72 -42.17 31.14 -6.73
N PRO A 73 -43.27 30.58 -7.30
CA PRO A 73 -43.32 29.19 -7.68
C PRO A 73 -42.15 28.89 -8.62
N MET A 74 -41.23 28.07 -8.14
CA MET A 74 -40.10 27.59 -8.92
C MET A 74 -40.67 26.84 -10.12
N PRO A 75 -40.24 27.14 -11.37
CA PRO A 75 -40.62 26.34 -12.51
C PRO A 75 -40.24 24.90 -12.19
N THR A 76 -41.23 23.99 -12.22
CA THR A 76 -40.98 22.56 -12.13
C THR A 76 -40.04 22.21 -13.28
N LEU A 77 -38.76 22.04 -12.95
CA LEU A 77 -37.76 21.58 -13.90
C LEU A 77 -38.24 20.22 -14.40
N ALA A 78 -38.25 20.07 -15.73
CA ALA A 78 -38.50 18.79 -16.35
C ALA A 78 -37.60 17.73 -15.68
N PRO A 79 -38.08 16.50 -15.45
CA PRO A 79 -37.28 15.43 -14.88
C PRO A 79 -35.95 15.38 -15.60
N ALA A 80 -34.84 15.48 -14.85
CA ALA A 80 -33.52 15.28 -15.42
C ALA A 80 -33.56 13.96 -16.21
N PRO A 81 -33.00 13.92 -17.44
CA PRO A 81 -32.95 12.67 -18.19
C PRO A 81 -32.40 11.60 -17.26
N ALA A 82 -33.13 10.49 -17.11
CA ALA A 82 -32.70 9.34 -16.33
C ALA A 82 -31.27 9.04 -16.78
N ALA A 83 -30.30 9.46 -15.97
CA ALA A 83 -28.90 9.32 -16.32
C ALA A 83 -28.71 7.82 -16.49
N ASP A 84 -28.11 7.41 -17.60
CA ASP A 84 -27.80 6.01 -17.81
C ASP A 84 -26.85 5.59 -16.67
N CYS A 85 -27.43 4.96 -15.62
CA CYS A 85 -26.73 4.63 -14.38
C CYS A 85 -25.46 3.84 -14.69
N SER A 86 -25.54 2.94 -15.68
CA SER A 86 -24.43 2.13 -16.13
C SER A 86 -23.26 2.99 -16.65
N LEU A 87 -23.56 3.99 -17.47
CA LEU A 87 -22.55 4.91 -18.01
C LEU A 87 -21.93 5.78 -16.92
N ASN A 88 -22.75 6.31 -16.00
CA ASN A 88 -22.23 7.13 -14.91
C ASN A 88 -21.38 6.32 -13.92
N CYS A 89 -21.81 5.10 -13.58
CA CYS A 89 -21.09 4.21 -12.68
C CYS A 89 -19.75 3.77 -13.27
N SER A 90 -19.71 3.39 -14.54
CA SER A 90 -18.44 3.03 -15.20
C SER A 90 -17.45 4.20 -15.26
N MET A 91 -17.93 5.43 -15.50
CA MET A 91 -17.10 6.64 -15.49
C MET A 91 -16.52 6.96 -14.09
N GLN A 92 -17.24 6.65 -13.01
CA GLN A 92 -16.77 6.92 -11.65
C GLN A 92 -15.86 5.80 -11.11
N CYS A 93 -16.16 4.55 -11.42
CA CYS A 93 -15.46 3.41 -10.85
C CYS A 93 -14.03 3.24 -11.37
N GLY A 94 -13.75 3.57 -12.63
CA GLY A 94 -12.40 3.49 -13.19
C GLY A 94 -11.38 4.32 -12.40
N PRO A 95 -11.57 5.65 -12.27
CA PRO A 95 -10.67 6.51 -11.50
C PRO A 95 -10.53 6.10 -10.04
N GLN A 96 -11.63 5.71 -9.38
CA GLN A 96 -11.60 5.25 -7.98
C GLN A 96 -10.72 3.99 -7.81
N CYS A 97 -10.88 3.02 -8.71
CA CYS A 97 -10.08 1.80 -8.68
C CYS A 97 -8.60 2.05 -9.01
N GLU A 98 -8.29 3.02 -9.88
CA GLU A 98 -6.91 3.40 -10.17
C GLU A 98 -6.22 4.05 -8.95
N VAL A 99 -6.95 4.91 -8.22
CA VAL A 99 -6.46 5.48 -6.95
C VAL A 99 -6.19 4.38 -5.93
N ASN A 100 -7.11 3.42 -5.79
CA ASN A 100 -6.94 2.29 -4.88
C ASN A 100 -5.73 1.42 -5.25
N ARG A 101 -5.55 1.09 -6.54
CA ARG A 101 -4.37 0.35 -7.02
C ARG A 101 -3.08 1.12 -6.71
N THR A 102 -3.06 2.42 -6.98
CA THR A 102 -1.88 3.27 -6.73
C THR A 102 -1.53 3.29 -5.24
N ALA A 103 -2.54 3.42 -4.37
CA ALA A 103 -2.35 3.34 -2.92
C ALA A 103 -1.85 1.95 -2.48
N GLY A 104 -2.39 0.87 -3.06
CA GLY A 104 -1.94 -0.50 -2.83
C GLY A 104 -0.48 -0.72 -3.21
N LEU A 105 -0.06 -0.27 -4.40
CA LEU A 105 1.32 -0.33 -4.86
C LEU A 105 2.27 0.47 -3.96
N ALA A 106 1.87 1.68 -3.55
CA ALA A 106 2.65 2.50 -2.63
C ALA A 106 2.83 1.78 -1.27
N LYS A 107 1.79 1.08 -0.81
CA LYS A 107 1.87 0.25 0.40
C LYS A 107 2.81 -0.95 0.21
N CYS A 108 2.72 -1.68 -0.90
CA CYS A 108 3.64 -2.79 -1.21
C CYS A 108 5.11 -2.33 -1.14
N HIS A 109 5.41 -1.15 -1.69
CA HIS A 109 6.76 -0.59 -1.67
C HIS A 109 7.20 -0.21 -0.25
N THR A 110 6.34 0.47 0.50
CA THR A 110 6.62 0.89 1.89
C THR A 110 6.86 -0.31 2.80
N ASP A 111 6.03 -1.35 2.68
CA ASP A 111 6.16 -2.59 3.45
C ASP A 111 7.46 -3.32 3.08
N TYR A 112 7.80 -3.37 1.79
CA TYR A 112 9.03 -4.01 1.34
C TYR A 112 10.29 -3.30 1.85
N VAL A 113 10.34 -1.96 1.80
CA VAL A 113 11.46 -1.17 2.36
C VAL A 113 11.57 -1.37 3.87
N SER A 114 10.44 -1.34 4.59
CA SER A 114 10.42 -1.52 6.05
C SER A 114 10.90 -2.91 6.46
N ASN A 115 10.39 -3.95 5.81
CA ASN A 115 10.81 -5.33 6.05
C ASN A 115 12.28 -5.55 5.68
N TRP A 116 12.75 -4.92 4.60
CA TRP A 116 14.14 -5.02 4.18
C TRP A 116 15.08 -4.38 5.20
N ASN A 117 14.77 -3.17 5.70
CA ASN A 117 15.56 -2.51 6.73
C ASN A 117 15.62 -3.38 8.00
N GLY A 118 14.48 -3.88 8.46
CA GLY A 118 14.42 -4.76 9.64
C GLY A 118 15.24 -6.05 9.46
N CYS A 119 15.15 -6.69 8.28
CA CYS A 119 15.95 -7.86 7.95
C CYS A 119 17.45 -7.55 7.91
N TYR A 120 17.83 -6.45 7.27
CA TYR A 120 19.21 -6.03 7.10
C TYR A 120 19.85 -5.67 8.45
N ASP A 121 19.15 -4.92 9.29
CA ASP A 121 19.59 -4.56 10.64
C ASP A 121 19.75 -5.82 11.51
N SER A 122 18.79 -6.75 11.45
CA SER A 122 18.88 -8.01 12.17
C SER A 122 20.09 -8.85 11.71
N CYS A 123 20.32 -8.93 10.40
CA CYS A 123 21.43 -9.70 9.85
C CYS A 123 22.79 -9.09 10.20
N THR A 124 22.95 -7.78 10.00
CA THR A 124 24.20 -7.07 10.29
C THR A 124 24.52 -7.05 11.78
N SER A 125 23.50 -6.94 12.65
CA SER A 125 23.71 -7.04 14.10
C SER A 125 24.22 -8.41 14.56
N SER A 126 24.00 -9.46 13.78
CA SER A 126 24.39 -10.84 14.09
C SER A 126 25.71 -11.25 13.45
N ILE A 127 25.99 -10.79 12.24
CA ILE A 127 27.14 -11.26 11.43
C ILE A 127 28.33 -10.29 11.49
N CYS A 128 28.11 -9.01 11.80
CA CYS A 128 29.18 -8.03 11.77
C CYS A 128 29.94 -8.02 13.11
N PRO A 129 31.25 -8.34 13.10
CA PRO A 129 32.05 -8.40 14.33
C PRO A 129 32.13 -7.04 15.03
N ASP A 130 32.14 -5.97 14.24
CA ASP A 130 32.01 -4.59 14.70
C ASP A 130 30.75 -3.97 14.07
N LYS A 131 29.76 -3.62 14.91
CA LYS A 131 28.49 -3.02 14.43
C LYS A 131 28.73 -1.79 13.54
N SER A 132 29.76 -1.01 13.82
CA SER A 132 30.13 0.18 13.03
C SER A 132 30.60 -0.12 11.61
N ALA A 133 31.15 -1.31 11.34
CA ALA A 133 31.67 -1.67 10.02
C ALA A 133 30.55 -1.89 8.96
N CYS A 134 29.35 -2.28 9.41
CA CYS A 134 28.22 -2.59 8.52
C CYS A 134 27.11 -1.54 8.52
N VAL A 135 27.01 -0.72 9.57
CA VAL A 135 25.98 0.33 9.66
C VAL A 135 26.17 1.41 8.58
N ASN A 136 27.40 1.60 8.08
CA ASN A 136 27.70 2.64 7.10
C ASN A 136 28.11 2.11 5.72
N SER A 137 27.85 0.84 5.42
CA SER A 137 28.36 0.20 4.20
C SER A 137 27.64 0.61 2.91
N GLY A 138 26.80 1.65 2.93
CA GLY A 138 26.24 2.27 1.72
C GLY A 138 25.27 1.41 0.92
N CYS A 139 24.80 0.28 1.46
CA CYS A 139 23.85 -0.58 0.78
C CYS A 139 22.55 0.18 0.56
N VAL A 140 22.15 0.34 -0.69
CA VAL A 140 20.85 0.90 -1.03
C VAL A 140 19.92 -0.20 -1.46
N PHE A 141 18.63 0.04 -1.26
CA PHE A 141 17.57 -0.80 -1.75
C PHE A 141 17.81 -1.24 -3.22
N ALA A 142 17.71 -2.55 -3.48
CA ALA A 142 18.00 -3.20 -4.77
C ALA A 142 19.46 -3.19 -5.26
N ASN A 143 20.39 -2.51 -4.58
CA ASN A 143 21.81 -2.55 -4.91
C ASN A 143 22.66 -2.88 -3.67
N CYS A 144 23.11 -4.13 -3.62
CA CYS A 144 23.96 -4.66 -2.56
C CYS A 144 25.46 -4.36 -2.78
N ALA A 145 25.79 -3.29 -3.49
CA ALA A 145 27.15 -2.77 -3.59
C ALA A 145 27.53 -2.13 -2.26
N CYS A 146 27.91 -2.98 -1.30
CA CYS A 146 28.28 -2.58 0.04
C CYS A 146 29.80 -2.60 0.21
N ASP A 147 30.35 -1.68 1.01
CA ASP A 147 31.81 -1.63 1.26
C ASP A 147 32.35 -2.83 2.04
N HIS A 148 31.46 -3.61 2.68
CA HIS A 148 31.83 -4.74 3.52
C HIS A 148 31.19 -6.05 3.04
N THR A 149 31.98 -7.13 2.93
CA THR A 149 31.50 -8.43 2.44
C THR A 149 30.31 -8.95 3.25
N ASN A 150 30.36 -8.89 4.58
CA ASN A 150 29.24 -9.35 5.42
C ASN A 150 27.95 -8.55 5.18
N ALA A 151 28.06 -7.24 4.96
CA ALA A 151 26.93 -6.38 4.63
C ALA A 151 26.33 -6.73 3.26
N SER A 152 27.19 -7.00 2.26
CA SER A 152 26.71 -7.46 0.95
C SER A 152 25.96 -8.78 1.02
N SER A 153 26.44 -9.75 1.82
CA SER A 153 25.76 -11.04 2.02
C SER A 153 24.41 -10.86 2.71
N CYS A 154 24.33 -10.03 3.74
CA CYS A 154 23.07 -9.68 4.40
C CYS A 154 22.08 -9.03 3.44
N CYS A 155 22.53 -8.05 2.66
CA CYS A 155 21.70 -7.37 1.67
C CYS A 155 21.15 -8.34 0.62
N GLN A 156 22.00 -9.23 0.08
CA GLN A 156 21.58 -10.21 -0.92
C GLN A 156 20.56 -11.19 -0.36
N TRP A 157 20.80 -11.72 0.84
CA TRP A 157 19.91 -12.66 1.49
C TRP A 157 18.54 -12.04 1.80
N CYS A 158 18.53 -10.87 2.43
CA CYS A 158 17.30 -10.13 2.74
C CYS A 158 16.54 -9.73 1.48
N GLY A 159 17.27 -9.26 0.45
CA GLY A 159 16.71 -8.91 -0.85
C GLY A 159 15.97 -10.11 -1.45
N GLN A 160 16.62 -11.27 -1.55
CA GLN A 160 16.02 -12.48 -2.12
C GLN A 160 14.82 -12.99 -1.32
N ALA A 161 14.91 -13.01 0.02
CA ALA A 161 13.83 -13.48 0.89
C ALA A 161 12.55 -12.66 0.75
N LEU A 162 12.69 -11.35 0.52
CA LEU A 162 11.56 -10.42 0.50
C LEU A 162 11.07 -10.10 -0.92
N LEU A 163 11.89 -10.31 -1.95
CA LEU A 163 11.55 -10.05 -3.36
C LEU A 163 10.27 -10.77 -3.79
N ASN A 164 10.12 -12.03 -3.39
CA ASN A 164 8.96 -12.84 -3.75
C ASN A 164 7.66 -12.26 -3.16
N THR A 165 7.70 -11.84 -1.89
CA THR A 165 6.55 -11.21 -1.22
C THR A 165 6.18 -9.89 -1.88
N TYR A 166 7.18 -9.06 -2.20
CA TYR A 166 6.96 -7.80 -2.91
C TYR A 166 6.33 -8.03 -4.29
N PHE A 167 6.86 -8.95 -5.09
CA PHE A 167 6.29 -9.24 -6.41
C PHE A 167 4.88 -9.84 -6.34
N ASN A 168 4.58 -10.65 -5.34
CA ASN A 168 3.22 -11.14 -5.13
C ASN A 168 2.26 -10.00 -4.80
N CYS A 169 2.69 -9.03 -3.99
CA CYS A 169 1.92 -7.82 -3.68
C CYS A 169 1.63 -6.99 -4.94
N VAL A 170 2.67 -6.67 -5.72
CA VAL A 170 2.52 -5.89 -6.97
C VAL A 170 1.62 -6.63 -7.98
N ASN A 171 1.84 -7.93 -8.20
CA ASN A 171 1.02 -8.73 -9.10
C ASN A 171 -0.45 -8.82 -8.66
N PHE A 172 -0.70 -8.82 -7.34
CA PHE A 172 -2.05 -8.80 -6.80
C PHE A 172 -2.74 -7.47 -7.12
N GLU A 173 -2.07 -6.34 -6.88
CA GLU A 173 -2.62 -5.00 -7.16
C GLU A 173 -2.90 -4.76 -8.65
N ASP A 174 -2.04 -5.24 -9.54
CA ASP A 174 -2.29 -5.16 -10.98
C ASP A 174 -3.50 -5.99 -11.42
N ARG A 175 -3.71 -7.17 -10.81
CA ARG A 175 -4.87 -8.01 -11.08
C ARG A 175 -6.14 -7.49 -10.41
N TYR A 176 -6.04 -6.64 -9.40
CA TYR A 176 -7.16 -6.17 -8.59
C TYR A 176 -8.09 -5.20 -9.34
N VAL A 177 -7.57 -4.37 -10.24
CA VAL A 177 -8.34 -3.32 -10.95
C VAL A 177 -9.62 -3.83 -11.61
N PRO A 178 -9.63 -4.89 -12.46
CA PRO A 178 -10.87 -5.38 -13.07
C PRO A 178 -11.88 -5.89 -12.05
N TYR A 179 -11.42 -6.49 -10.94
CA TYR A 179 -12.31 -6.92 -9.85
C TYR A 179 -12.91 -5.71 -9.14
N CYS A 180 -12.10 -4.69 -8.87
CA CYS A 180 -12.57 -3.43 -8.28
C CYS A 180 -13.63 -2.77 -9.17
N ILE A 181 -13.39 -2.64 -10.48
CA ILE A 181 -14.32 -2.00 -11.40
C ILE A 181 -15.65 -2.74 -11.42
N ASN A 182 -15.64 -4.08 -11.49
CA ASN A 182 -16.87 -4.88 -11.48
C ASN A 182 -17.66 -4.72 -10.18
N ASN A 183 -16.98 -4.81 -9.03
CA ASN A 183 -17.64 -4.67 -7.72
C ASN A 183 -18.21 -3.24 -7.53
N CYS A 184 -17.40 -2.23 -7.82
CA CYS A 184 -17.82 -0.84 -7.76
C CYS A 184 -19.02 -0.56 -8.68
N THR A 185 -18.98 -1.06 -9.93
CA THR A 185 -20.07 -0.86 -10.89
C THR A 185 -21.36 -1.51 -10.41
N ASN A 186 -21.27 -2.74 -9.86
CA ASN A 186 -22.42 -3.44 -9.31
C ASN A 186 -23.06 -2.69 -8.13
N ASP A 187 -22.24 -2.20 -7.20
CA ASP A 187 -22.75 -1.48 -6.03
C ASP A 187 -23.29 -0.09 -6.41
N CYS A 188 -22.63 0.59 -7.34
CA CYS A 188 -23.13 1.85 -7.90
C CYS A 188 -24.48 1.66 -8.61
N ASN A 189 -24.64 0.63 -9.45
CA ASN A 189 -25.90 0.35 -10.13
C ASN A 189 -27.05 0.04 -9.15
N LYS A 190 -26.77 -0.70 -8.05
CA LYS A 190 -27.76 -0.96 -7.00
C LYS A 190 -28.23 0.33 -6.33
N ASN A 191 -27.31 1.23 -6.01
CA ASN A 191 -27.64 2.50 -5.37
C ASN A 191 -28.35 3.47 -6.33
N CYS A 192 -28.01 3.43 -7.62
CA CYS A 192 -28.59 4.31 -8.63
C CYS A 192 -30.05 3.96 -8.98
N THR A 193 -30.43 2.68 -8.89
CA THR A 193 -31.79 2.20 -9.20
C THR A 193 -32.78 2.25 -8.04
N GLN A 194 -32.28 2.50 -6.82
CA GLN A 194 -33.10 2.60 -5.60
C GLN A 194 -33.38 4.06 -5.18
N GLY A 195 -32.92 5.03 -5.98
CA GLY A 195 -33.14 6.47 -5.78
C GLY A 195 -34.44 6.99 -6.36
#